data_AF-A0A9E3SLX0-F1
#
_entry.id   AF-A0A9E3SLX0-F1
#
_cell.length_a   1.000
_cell.length_b   1.000
_cell.length_c   1.000
_cell.angle_alpha   90.00
_cell.angle_beta   90.00
_cell.angle_gamma   90.00
#
_symmetry.space_group_name_H-M   'P 1'
#
loop_
_entity.id
_entity.type
_entity.pdbx_description
1 polymer ?
#
loop_
_entity_poly.entity_id
_entity_poly.type
_entity_poly.pdbx_seq_one_letter_code
_entity_poly.pdbx_strand_id
1 'polypeptide(L)'
;SIPLRREGFTRLKAFNYGQLSGIVEPIAGVLGAYLVLTVTPLLPYALSFAAGAMIFVVVEELIPESQSGHETDWSTVGAMIGFATMMLLDVALG
;
A
#
# COMPACT_ATOMS: atom_id res chain seq x y z
N SER A 1 6.52 10.06 6.90
CA SER A 1 6.86 9.36 5.66
C SER A 1 8.21 9.85 5.13
N ILE A 2 9.05 8.96 4.59
CA ILE A 2 10.32 9.26 3.91
C ILE A 2 10.19 10.33 2.80
N PRO A 3 9.10 10.40 2.01
CA PRO A 3 8.90 11.47 1.03
C PRO A 3 8.80 12.88 1.62
N LEU A 4 8.17 13.08 2.78
CA LEU A 4 8.10 14.41 3.44
C LEU A 4 9.49 14.92 3.92
N ARG A 5 10.46 14.01 4.05
CA ARG A 5 11.85 14.35 4.39
C ARG A 5 12.64 14.86 3.18
N ARG A 6 12.19 14.56 1.95
CA ARG A 6 12.71 15.12 0.68
C ARG A 6 12.23 16.54 0.43
N GLU A 7 11.09 16.93 1.02
CA GLU A 7 10.50 18.29 0.92
C GLU A 7 10.98 19.28 2.02
N GLY A 8 11.93 18.88 2.89
CA GLY A 8 12.58 19.79 3.85
C GLY A 8 11.98 19.83 5.26
N PHE A 9 11.03 18.94 5.60
CA PHE A 9 10.46 18.89 6.96
C PHE A 9 11.37 18.16 7.98
N THR A 10 11.41 18.69 9.22
CA THR A 10 12.14 18.11 10.35
C THR A 10 11.63 16.70 10.71
N ARG A 11 12.55 15.81 11.16
CA ARG A 11 12.28 14.37 11.47
C ARG A 11 11.01 14.13 12.30
N LEU A 12 10.73 15.00 13.27
CA LEU A 12 9.53 14.92 14.12
C LEU A 12 8.23 15.24 13.38
N LYS A 13 8.20 16.21 12.46
CA LYS A 13 6.98 16.57 11.70
C LYS A 13 6.63 15.50 10.67
N ALA A 14 7.62 14.98 9.94
CA ALA A 14 7.41 13.89 8.98
C ALA A 14 6.94 12.59 9.65
N PHE A 15 7.35 12.36 10.89
CA PHE A 15 6.87 11.23 11.70
C PHE A 15 5.45 11.47 12.22
N ASN A 16 5.14 12.68 12.70
CA ASN A 16 3.79 13.03 13.16
C ASN A 16 2.74 12.92 12.04
N TYR A 17 3.04 13.42 10.83
CA TYR A 17 2.15 13.25 9.68
C TYR A 17 2.02 11.80 9.20
N GLY A 18 3.08 11.00 9.32
CA GLY A 18 3.01 9.57 9.02
C GLY A 18 2.08 8.81 9.97
N GLN A 19 2.18 9.12 11.28
CA GLN A 19 1.29 8.53 12.28
C GLN A 19 -0.17 8.98 12.11
N LEU A 20 -0.40 10.26 11.75
CA LEU A 20 -1.74 10.76 11.48
C LEU A 20 -2.43 10.02 10.32
N SER A 21 -1.69 9.69 9.26
CA SER A 21 -2.22 8.83 8.18
C SER A 21 -2.45 7.40 8.65
N GLY A 22 -1.54 6.85 9.46
CA GLY A 22 -1.67 5.50 10.00
C GLY A 22 -2.85 5.30 10.95
N ILE A 23 -3.35 6.35 11.60
CA ILE A 23 -4.56 6.27 12.46
C ILE A 23 -5.83 6.07 11.64
N VAL A 24 -5.84 6.49 10.37
CA VAL A 24 -7.01 6.32 9.49
C VAL A 24 -7.24 4.86 9.14
N GLU A 25 -6.18 4.04 9.10
CA GLU A 25 -6.26 2.62 8.74
C GLU A 25 -7.07 1.77 9.74
N PRO A 26 -6.84 1.82 11.07
CA PRO A 26 -7.67 1.11 12.04
C PRO A 26 -9.14 1.53 12.01
N ILE A 27 -9.41 2.82 11.84
CA ILE A 27 -10.79 3.35 11.83
C ILE A 27 -11.54 2.83 10.61
N ALA A 28 -10.93 2.93 9.43
CA ALA A 28 -11.49 2.40 8.20
C ALA A 28 -11.60 0.88 8.22
N GLY A 29 -10.62 0.18 8.80
CA GLY A 29 -10.63 -1.28 8.96
C GLY A 29 -11.78 -1.78 9.82
N VAL A 30 -12.05 -1.14 10.95
CA VAL A 30 -13.18 -1.50 11.84
C VAL A 30 -14.52 -1.21 11.16
N LEU A 31 -14.67 -0.06 10.50
CA LEU A 31 -15.89 0.27 9.74
C LEU A 31 -16.11 -0.69 8.57
N GLY A 32 -15.04 -1.03 7.84
CA GLY A 32 -15.04 -2.01 6.77
C GLY A 32 -15.48 -3.38 7.27
N ALA A 33 -14.88 -3.87 8.36
CA ALA A 33 -15.27 -5.14 8.99
C ALA A 33 -16.73 -5.16 9.45
N TYR A 34 -17.25 -4.04 9.99
CA TYR A 34 -18.65 -3.93 10.38
C TYR A 34 -19.61 -3.99 9.17
N LEU A 35 -19.26 -3.29 8.08
CA LEU A 35 -20.02 -3.34 6.82
C LEU A 35 -20.00 -4.72 6.18
N VAL A 36 -18.86 -5.41 6.23
CA VAL A 36 -18.66 -6.77 5.71
C VAL A 36 -19.65 -7.75 6.35
N LEU A 37 -19.86 -7.67 7.66
CA LEU A 37 -20.78 -8.53 8.39
C LEU A 37 -22.25 -8.31 8.01
N THR A 38 -22.59 -7.11 7.54
CA THR A 38 -23.98 -6.75 7.20
C THR A 38 -24.31 -7.06 5.74
N VAL A 39 -23.32 -7.06 4.84
CA VAL A 39 -23.53 -7.13 3.38
C VAL A 39 -22.64 -8.18 2.71
N THR A 40 -22.82 -9.44 3.09
CA THR A 40 -22.06 -10.57 2.54
C THR A 40 -22.08 -10.72 1.01
N PRO A 41 -23.18 -10.47 0.27
CA PRO A 41 -23.16 -10.62 -1.19
C PRO A 41 -22.47 -9.47 -1.94
N LEU A 42 -22.28 -8.30 -1.31
CA LEU A 42 -21.63 -7.15 -1.94
C LEU A 42 -20.09 -7.20 -1.79
N LEU A 43 -19.60 -7.99 -0.84
CA LEU A 43 -18.18 -8.17 -0.57
C LEU A 43 -17.31 -8.53 -1.76
N PRO A 44 -17.62 -9.56 -2.58
CA PRO A 44 -16.76 -9.93 -3.69
C PRO A 44 -16.61 -8.79 -4.71
N TYR A 45 -17.65 -7.96 -4.88
CA TYR A 45 -17.60 -6.78 -5.74
C TYR A 45 -16.76 -5.65 -5.14
N ALA A 46 -16.86 -5.42 -3.83
CA ALA A 46 -16.04 -4.43 -3.15
C ALA A 46 -14.56 -4.83 -3.12
N LEU A 47 -14.27 -6.11 -2.86
CA LEU A 47 -12.91 -6.64 -2.87
C LEU A 47 -12.29 -6.64 -4.27
N SER A 48 -13.07 -6.99 -5.31
CA SER A 48 -12.58 -6.92 -6.69
C SER A 48 -12.32 -5.47 -7.12
N PHE A 49 -13.17 -4.52 -6.70
CA PHE A 49 -12.93 -3.10 -6.92
C PHE A 49 -11.67 -2.61 -6.20
N ALA A 50 -11.47 -2.97 -4.93
CA ALA A 50 -10.27 -2.63 -4.18
C ALA A 50 -8.99 -3.22 -4.81
N ALA A 51 -9.04 -4.48 -5.26
CA ALA A 51 -7.93 -5.11 -5.97
C ALA A 51 -7.61 -4.37 -7.29
N GLY A 52 -8.65 -3.99 -8.05
CA GLY A 52 -8.48 -3.20 -9.28
C GLY A 52 -7.86 -1.83 -9.04
N ALA A 53 -8.30 -1.12 -7.99
CA ALA A 53 -7.74 0.18 -7.62
C ALA A 53 -6.24 0.08 -7.26
N MET A 54 -5.85 -0.97 -6.52
CA MET A 54 -4.44 -1.19 -6.18
C MET A 54 -3.59 -1.52 -7.42
N ILE A 55 -4.10 -2.32 -8.36
CA ILE A 55 -3.39 -2.60 -9.62
C ILE A 55 -3.20 -1.31 -10.43
N PHE A 56 -4.22 -0.47 -10.53
CA PHE A 56 -4.14 0.82 -11.24
C PHE A 56 -3.07 1.73 -10.65
N VAL A 57 -3.08 1.94 -9.33
CA VAL A 57 -2.09 2.78 -8.63
C VAL A 57 -0.67 2.23 -8.82
N VAL A 58 -0.50 0.90 -8.78
CA VAL A 58 0.81 0.28 -9.00
C VAL A 58 1.32 0.58 -10.42
N VAL A 59 0.46 0.43 -11.43
CA VAL A 59 0.87 0.58 -12.83
C VAL A 59 1.09 2.04 -13.22
N GLU A 60 0.23 2.95 -12.79
CA GLU A 60 0.31 4.36 -13.18
C GLU A 60 1.26 5.19 -12.33
N GLU A 61 1.39 4.89 -11.03
CA GLU A 61 2.19 5.71 -10.12
C GLU A 61 3.46 4.98 -9.68
N LEU A 62 3.34 3.76 -9.14
CA LEU A 62 4.48 3.10 -8.49
C LEU A 62 5.54 2.62 -9.49
N ILE A 63 5.17 1.99 -10.61
CA ILE A 63 6.13 1.52 -11.62
C ILE A 63 6.89 2.73 -12.22
N PRO A 64 6.22 3.79 -12.70
CA PRO A 64 6.92 4.96 -13.25
C PRO A 64 7.81 5.67 -12.23
N GLU A 65 7.33 5.85 -10.99
CA GLU A 65 8.13 6.44 -9.91
C GLU A 65 9.37 5.59 -9.61
N SER A 66 9.21 4.26 -9.56
CA SER A 66 10.31 3.33 -9.29
C SER A 66 11.40 3.35 -10.38
N GLN A 67 11.02 3.67 -11.63
CA GLN A 67 11.92 3.74 -12.78
C GLN A 67 12.43 5.17 -13.06
N SER A 68 11.95 6.18 -12.35
CA SER A 68 12.36 7.58 -12.50
C SER A 68 13.76 7.87 -11.93
N GLY A 69 14.32 6.97 -11.13
CA GLY A 69 15.67 7.05 -10.58
C GLY A 69 16.76 6.58 -11.54
N HIS A 70 18.02 6.96 -11.26
CA HIS A 70 19.18 6.60 -12.09
C HIS A 70 19.58 5.10 -12.05
N GLU A 71 18.90 4.28 -11.24
CA GLU A 71 19.24 2.87 -10.96
C GLU A 71 18.02 1.95 -11.07
N THR A 72 17.53 1.76 -12.31
CA THR A 72 16.35 0.94 -12.64
C THR A 72 16.50 -0.55 -12.30
N ASP A 73 17.74 -1.07 -12.33
CA ASP A 73 18.01 -2.48 -12.04
C ASP A 73 17.76 -2.81 -10.56
N TRP A 74 18.19 -1.93 -9.65
CA TRP A 74 17.97 -2.10 -8.21
C TRP A 74 16.50 -1.97 -7.82
N SER A 75 15.76 -1.09 -8.50
CA SER A 75 14.30 -0.98 -8.34
C SER A 75 13.61 -2.29 -8.71
N THR A 76 13.96 -2.87 -9.86
CA THR A 76 13.39 -4.13 -10.35
C THR A 76 13.70 -5.29 -9.42
N VAL A 77 14.94 -5.41 -8.92
CA VAL A 77 15.32 -6.44 -7.93
C VAL A 77 14.53 -6.28 -6.63
N GLY A 78 14.35 -5.05 -6.15
CA GLY A 78 13.53 -4.77 -4.97
C GLY A 78 12.07 -5.20 -5.16
N ALA A 79 11.48 -4.91 -6.32
CA ALA A 79 10.13 -5.34 -6.65
C ALA A 79 9.99 -6.87 -6.69
N MET A 80 10.96 -7.57 -7.31
CA MET A 80 10.97 -9.03 -7.37
C MET A 80 11.08 -9.67 -5.97
N ILE A 81 11.95 -9.13 -5.10
CA ILE A 81 12.09 -9.62 -3.72
C ILE A 81 10.81 -9.37 -2.92
N GLY A 82 10.21 -8.19 -3.05
CA GLY A 82 8.95 -7.84 -2.38
C GLY A 82 7.82 -8.76 -2.79
N PHE A 83 7.68 -9.01 -4.10
CA PHE A 83 6.69 -9.95 -4.64
C PHE A 83 6.93 -11.39 -4.14
N ALA A 84 8.17 -11.87 -4.19
CA ALA A 84 8.52 -13.20 -3.70
C ALA A 84 8.24 -13.35 -2.20
N THR A 85 8.52 -12.32 -1.40
CA THR A 85 8.25 -12.31 0.04
C THR A 85 6.75 -12.35 0.31
N MET A 86 5.96 -11.55 -0.42
CA MET A 86 4.50 -11.54 -0.30
C MET A 86 3.90 -12.91 -0.66
N MET A 87 4.31 -13.51 -1.78
CA MET A 87 3.88 -14.85 -2.19
C MET A 87 4.27 -15.92 -1.18
N LEU A 88 5.47 -15.82 -0.59
CA LEU A 88 5.91 -16.74 0.45
C LEU A 88 5.04 -16.61 1.71
N LEU A 89 4.74 -15.39 2.13
CA LEU A 89 3.87 -15.14 3.28
C LEU A 89 2.44 -15.62 3.01
N ASP A 90 1.89 -15.41 1.81
CA ASP A 90 0.55 -15.89 1.42
C ASP A 90 0.47 -17.42 1.47
N VAL A 91 1.48 -18.12 0.95
CA VAL A 91 1.52 -19.60 1.00
C VAL A 91 1.77 -20.13 2.42
N ALA A 92 2.59 -19.44 3.22
CA ALA A 92 2.95 -19.89 4.56
C ALA A 92 1.88 -19.59 5.62
N LEU A 93 1.14 -18.49 5.47
CA LEU A 93 0.07 -18.07 6.37
C LEU A 93 -1.33 -18.43 5.83
N GLY A 94 -1.39 -18.97 4.61
CA GLY A 94 -2.61 -19.37 3.90
C GLY A 94 -3.49 -20.34 4.66
#